data_AF-A0A9X0U5R1-F1
#
_entry.id   AF-A0A9X0U5R1-F1
#
_cell.length_a   1.000
_cell.length_b   1.000
_cell.length_c   1.000
_cell.angle_alpha   90.00
_cell.angle_beta   90.00
_cell.angle_gamma   90.00
#
_symmetry.space_group_name_H-M   'P 1'
#
loop_
_entity.id
_entity.type
_entity.pdbx_description
1 polymer ?
#
loop_
_entity_poly.entity_id
_entity_poly.type
_entity_poly.pdbx_seq_one_letter_code
_entity_poly.pdbx_strand_id
1 'polypeptide(L)'
;MPRPRTRNMIFAIFAIILLAPHLPAQTDAFVQRTGTKLTLNSAPFRYSGPNVEWLGLEGYGPHDPMGPRLPSHFEIDDAFDTAAEMGAKVVRAQTMGDTVGCPLCIEPTEGNFNESAFASSDYAIAAAHKRGMKLIIPLVGDCATCAGGGIGQYLAWHRKPNPQDFFTDPALIAAYEKHIDAVLSHLNPITGLRYKDDPTIMAWENCNMCGILTMLSGGDATALGQVSAWVETIGTHIKQQDPHHLYLDTSGIYRVYPPVLDNKATDLATFEFYPHWDILLGPNQPPTTAATFTHDAATVTSHGKVFIVNEFGWDRTDWKTPADFENVLITLSTDPNVSGDGFWALQAHFDNFGFQPIPADSNNPVFAEHGESGQWWALYYPGVKTLVNTAEDMAARAQLLRAHAYTMSGTAVPKHNIPPRPVITSTVIVGLIAWRGSAGAVRYSVERNDAGSKEWKPICDRCATDTDDPWVDPHGALGGVHYRVIAWNADGVPSEPSDPR
;
A
#
# COMPACT_ATOMS: atom_id res chain seq x y z
N MET A 1 -47.02 61.12 -49.68
CA MET A 1 -46.70 59.68 -49.60
C MET A 1 -45.21 59.51 -49.30
N PRO A 2 -44.83 59.08 -48.09
CA PRO A 2 -43.47 58.62 -47.83
C PRO A 2 -43.43 57.10 -47.62
N ARG A 3 -42.32 56.53 -48.11
CA ARG A 3 -41.99 55.11 -48.34
C ARG A 3 -41.93 54.25 -47.06
N PRO A 4 -42.14 52.92 -47.17
CA PRO A 4 -42.18 52.01 -46.03
C PRO A 4 -40.78 51.72 -45.46
N ARG A 5 -40.67 51.72 -44.13
CA ARG A 5 -39.48 51.34 -43.36
C ARG A 5 -39.38 49.81 -43.28
N THR A 6 -38.25 49.27 -43.72
CA THR A 6 -37.80 47.89 -43.51
C THR A 6 -37.50 47.65 -42.02
N ARG A 7 -38.17 46.66 -41.42
CA ARG A 7 -37.86 46.12 -40.08
C ARG A 7 -36.73 45.09 -40.21
N ASN A 8 -35.55 45.39 -39.66
CA ASN A 8 -34.51 44.38 -39.43
C ASN A 8 -34.81 43.67 -38.11
N MET A 9 -35.13 42.38 -38.16
CA MET A 9 -35.14 41.48 -37.01
C MET A 9 -33.70 41.11 -36.65
N ILE A 10 -33.27 41.50 -35.45
CA ILE A 10 -32.02 41.03 -34.84
C ILE A 10 -32.37 39.76 -34.07
N PHE A 11 -31.85 38.61 -34.52
CA PHE A 11 -31.85 37.37 -33.73
C PHE A 11 -30.73 37.47 -32.70
N ALA A 12 -31.08 37.54 -31.41
CA ALA A 12 -30.11 37.38 -30.33
C ALA A 12 -29.86 35.88 -30.11
N ILE A 13 -28.63 35.44 -30.38
CA ILE A 13 -28.16 34.10 -30.04
C ILE A 13 -27.75 34.12 -28.57
N PHE A 14 -28.56 33.50 -27.70
CA PHE A 14 -28.16 33.21 -26.33
C PHE A 14 -27.28 31.95 -26.34
N ALA A 15 -25.98 32.13 -26.10
CA ALA A 15 -25.09 31.02 -25.77
C ALA A 15 -25.40 30.56 -24.34
N ILE A 16 -26.04 29.40 -24.21
CA ILE A 16 -26.19 28.71 -22.93
C ILE A 16 -24.84 28.05 -22.64
N ILE A 17 -24.03 28.67 -21.78
CA ILE A 17 -22.88 28.02 -21.16
C ILE A 17 -23.45 27.06 -20.12
N LEU A 18 -23.53 25.77 -20.46
CA LEU A 18 -23.72 24.70 -19.50
C LEU A 18 -22.46 24.62 -18.63
N LEU A 19 -22.43 25.35 -17.52
CA LEU A 19 -21.55 25.05 -16.40
C LEU A 19 -22.03 23.71 -15.83
N ALA A 20 -21.36 22.63 -16.23
CA ALA A 20 -21.43 21.40 -15.47
C ALA A 20 -20.93 21.72 -14.05
N PRO A 21 -21.65 21.35 -12.97
CA PRO A 21 -21.08 21.43 -11.65
C PRO A 21 -19.89 20.47 -11.62
N HIS A 22 -18.68 21.01 -11.58
CA HIS A 22 -17.52 20.25 -11.15
C HIS A 22 -17.75 19.95 -9.67
N LEU A 23 -18.34 18.79 -9.38
CA LEU A 23 -18.12 18.16 -8.08
C LEU A 23 -16.60 18.08 -7.92
N PRO A 24 -16.00 18.66 -6.87
CA PRO A 24 -14.58 18.45 -6.63
C PRO A 24 -14.34 16.94 -6.64
N ALA A 25 -13.37 16.50 -7.43
CA ALA A 25 -13.04 15.09 -7.48
C ALA A 25 -12.77 14.62 -6.05
N GLN A 26 -13.20 13.42 -5.70
CA GLN A 26 -13.05 12.82 -4.37
C GLN A 26 -11.59 12.86 -3.84
N THR A 27 -10.63 13.07 -4.74
CA THR A 27 -9.19 13.23 -4.54
C THR A 27 -8.78 14.47 -3.77
N ASP A 28 -9.48 15.60 -3.93
CA ASP A 28 -8.96 16.92 -3.55
C ASP A 28 -9.35 17.35 -2.12
N ALA A 29 -10.06 16.49 -1.39
CA ALA A 29 -10.46 16.73 0.00
C ALA A 29 -9.68 15.83 0.97
N PHE A 30 -9.32 16.37 2.13
CA PHE A 30 -8.75 15.60 3.22
C PHE A 30 -9.80 14.63 3.79
N VAL A 31 -9.36 13.43 4.16
CA VAL A 31 -10.17 12.52 4.98
C VAL A 31 -10.22 13.13 6.39
N GLN A 32 -11.42 13.19 6.97
CA GLN A 32 -11.67 13.79 8.27
C GLN A 32 -12.26 12.78 9.23
N ARG A 33 -12.03 12.99 10.52
CA ARG A 33 -12.70 12.27 11.60
C ARG A 33 -13.96 13.03 12.02
N THR A 34 -15.09 12.34 12.04
CA THR A 34 -16.36 12.82 12.63
C THR A 34 -16.78 11.85 13.73
N GLY A 35 -16.53 12.23 15.00
CA GLY A 35 -16.70 11.33 16.14
C GLY A 35 -15.76 10.13 16.05
N THR A 36 -16.33 8.93 15.96
CA THR A 36 -15.59 7.65 15.86
C THR A 36 -15.54 7.09 14.44
N LYS A 37 -15.90 7.89 13.43
CA LYS A 37 -15.96 7.49 12.01
C LYS A 37 -15.08 8.38 11.14
N LEU A 38 -14.69 7.85 9.99
CA LEU A 38 -14.06 8.61 8.92
C LEU A 38 -15.10 9.16 7.95
N THR A 39 -14.80 10.32 7.39
CA THR A 39 -15.61 10.99 6.39
C THR A 39 -14.72 11.60 5.31
N LEU A 40 -15.20 11.61 4.07
CA LEU A 40 -14.55 12.27 2.94
C LEU A 40 -15.64 13.04 2.19
N ASN A 41 -15.43 14.34 1.98
CA ASN A 41 -16.48 15.24 1.47
C ASN A 41 -17.80 15.13 2.26
N SER A 42 -17.70 15.04 3.59
CA SER A 42 -18.83 14.87 4.51
C SER A 42 -19.66 13.59 4.35
N ALA A 43 -19.27 12.68 3.46
CA ALA A 43 -19.88 11.34 3.35
C ALA A 43 -19.09 10.33 4.20
N PRO A 44 -19.73 9.28 4.75
CA PRO A 44 -19.03 8.20 5.42
C PRO A 44 -17.95 7.61 4.52
N PHE A 45 -16.74 7.45 5.06
CA PHE A 45 -15.60 6.89 4.35
C PHE A 45 -15.17 5.60 5.03
N ARG A 46 -15.42 4.46 4.39
CA ARG A 46 -14.89 3.16 4.79
C ARG A 46 -14.05 2.59 3.66
N TYR A 47 -12.96 1.91 3.99
CA TYR A 47 -12.02 1.41 3.00
C TYR A 47 -11.49 0.02 3.37
N SER A 48 -11.01 -0.67 2.34
CA SER A 48 -9.97 -1.69 2.48
C SER A 48 -8.88 -1.36 1.46
N GLY A 49 -7.67 -1.90 1.65
CA GLY A 49 -6.60 -1.79 0.68
C GLY A 49 -5.35 -2.58 1.08
N PRO A 50 -4.28 -2.50 0.30
CA PRO A 50 -3.00 -3.12 0.61
C PRO A 50 -2.11 -2.21 1.45
N ASN A 51 -1.20 -2.83 2.17
CA ASN A 51 0.13 -2.27 2.41
C ASN A 51 0.98 -2.50 1.15
N VAL A 52 1.67 -1.46 0.71
CA VAL A 52 2.70 -1.49 -0.34
C VAL A 52 3.91 -0.77 0.26
N GLU A 53 4.66 -1.49 1.06
CA GLU A 53 5.69 -0.96 1.96
C GLU A 53 6.80 -0.20 1.22
N TRP A 54 7.06 -0.56 -0.04
CA TRP A 54 8.23 -0.18 -0.84
C TRP A 54 8.05 1.05 -1.75
N LEU A 55 6.92 1.76 -1.72
CA LEU A 55 6.65 2.87 -2.66
C LEU A 55 7.66 4.03 -2.60
N GLY A 56 8.35 4.25 -1.49
CA GLY A 56 9.43 5.23 -1.38
C GLY A 56 10.82 4.66 -1.67
N LEU A 57 11.13 3.49 -1.11
CA LEU A 57 12.42 2.82 -1.24
C LEU A 57 12.22 1.30 -1.14
N GLU A 58 12.38 0.60 -2.24
CA GLU A 58 12.20 -0.85 -2.30
C GLU A 58 13.41 -1.59 -1.75
N GLY A 59 13.19 -2.75 -1.14
CA GLY A 59 14.24 -3.51 -0.47
C GLY A 59 14.80 -2.81 0.77
N TYR A 60 14.01 -1.91 1.38
CA TYR A 60 14.36 -1.24 2.64
C TYR A 60 14.04 -2.07 3.89
N GLY A 61 13.23 -3.14 3.77
CA GLY A 61 12.94 -4.04 4.87
C GLY A 61 14.18 -4.84 5.32
N PRO A 62 14.18 -5.38 6.55
CA PRO A 62 15.23 -6.29 6.98
C PRO A 62 15.20 -7.55 6.11
N HIS A 63 16.36 -8.16 5.85
CA HIS A 63 16.46 -9.43 5.12
C HIS A 63 16.01 -9.40 3.64
N ASP A 64 15.79 -8.23 3.04
CA ASP A 64 15.53 -8.19 1.60
C ASP A 64 16.83 -8.45 0.79
N PRO A 65 16.88 -9.50 -0.05
CA PRO A 65 18.10 -9.87 -0.78
C PRO A 65 18.48 -8.88 -1.89
N MET A 66 17.55 -8.04 -2.36
CA MET A 66 17.83 -7.03 -3.38
C MET A 66 18.54 -5.81 -2.78
N GLY A 67 18.26 -5.52 -1.51
CA GLY A 67 18.68 -4.31 -0.83
C GLY A 67 18.04 -3.04 -1.42
N PRO A 68 18.32 -1.88 -0.79
CA PRO A 68 17.61 -0.64 -1.11
C PRO A 68 17.81 -0.18 -2.56
N ARG A 69 16.69 0.06 -3.27
CA ARG A 69 16.65 0.71 -4.59
C ARG A 69 15.41 1.59 -4.74
N LEU A 70 15.49 2.59 -5.61
CA LEU A 70 14.29 3.34 -5.97
C LEU A 70 13.39 2.47 -6.87
N PRO A 71 12.10 2.31 -6.56
CA PRO A 71 11.16 1.66 -7.46
C PRO A 71 10.95 2.51 -8.72
N SER A 72 10.67 1.86 -9.84
CA SER A 72 10.38 2.57 -11.08
C SER A 72 8.94 3.06 -11.12
N HIS A 73 8.67 4.03 -12.02
CA HIS A 73 7.30 4.51 -12.23
C HIS A 73 6.36 3.40 -12.71
N PHE A 74 6.87 2.42 -13.46
CA PHE A 74 6.06 1.28 -13.90
C PHE A 74 5.64 0.43 -12.70
N GLU A 75 6.58 0.11 -11.80
CA GLU A 75 6.29 -0.70 -10.60
C GLU A 75 5.27 0.00 -9.70
N ILE A 76 5.43 1.31 -9.48
CA ILE A 76 4.48 2.13 -8.71
C ILE A 76 3.10 2.15 -9.38
N ASP A 77 3.03 2.38 -10.70
CA ASP A 77 1.76 2.39 -11.42
C ASP A 77 1.07 1.02 -11.43
N ASP A 78 1.84 -0.06 -11.60
CA ASP A 78 1.33 -1.43 -11.61
C ASP A 78 0.80 -1.85 -10.23
N ALA A 79 1.48 -1.48 -9.14
CA ALA A 79 0.99 -1.67 -7.78
C ALA A 79 -0.35 -0.97 -7.57
N PHE A 80 -0.46 0.30 -7.97
CA PHE A 80 -1.70 1.05 -7.80
C PHE A 80 -2.83 0.58 -8.74
N ASP A 81 -2.53 0.17 -9.97
CA ASP A 81 -3.52 -0.38 -10.90
C ASP A 81 -4.03 -1.75 -10.40
N THR A 82 -3.14 -2.56 -9.83
CA THR A 82 -3.51 -3.82 -9.17
C THR A 82 -4.35 -3.57 -7.91
N ALA A 83 -3.96 -2.62 -7.06
CA ALA A 83 -4.76 -2.22 -5.91
C ALA A 83 -6.15 -1.69 -6.33
N ALA A 84 -6.24 -0.96 -7.44
CA ALA A 84 -7.49 -0.45 -7.99
C ALA A 84 -8.39 -1.59 -8.46
N GLU A 85 -7.82 -2.60 -9.15
CA GLU A 85 -8.54 -3.82 -9.52
C GLU A 85 -9.12 -4.52 -8.28
N MET A 86 -8.33 -4.59 -7.21
CA MET A 86 -8.74 -5.14 -5.92
C MET A 86 -9.72 -4.23 -5.15
N GLY A 87 -10.08 -3.06 -5.65
CA GLY A 87 -11.07 -2.16 -5.03
C GLY A 87 -10.52 -1.23 -3.95
N ALA A 88 -9.19 -1.10 -3.83
CA ALA A 88 -8.55 -0.30 -2.79
C ALA A 88 -8.97 1.17 -2.85
N LYS A 89 -9.14 1.78 -1.66
CA LYS A 89 -9.32 3.24 -1.50
C LYS A 89 -8.17 3.91 -0.76
N VAL A 90 -7.42 3.15 0.03
CA VAL A 90 -6.28 3.63 0.81
C VAL A 90 -5.15 2.62 0.63
N VAL A 91 -3.92 3.11 0.49
CA VAL A 91 -2.70 2.30 0.51
C VAL A 91 -1.82 2.79 1.65
N ARG A 92 -1.32 1.88 2.48
CA ARG A 92 -0.27 2.22 3.46
C ARG A 92 1.10 1.94 2.85
N ALA A 93 2.03 2.88 2.98
CA ALA A 93 3.36 2.77 2.38
C ALA A 93 4.44 3.33 3.33
N GLN A 94 5.19 2.42 3.96
CA GLN A 94 6.18 2.72 5.00
C GLN A 94 7.31 3.62 4.50
N THR A 95 7.98 3.18 3.44
CA THR A 95 9.25 3.76 2.95
C THR A 95 9.12 5.17 2.40
N MET A 96 7.90 5.69 2.28
CA MET A 96 7.65 7.07 1.91
C MET A 96 7.96 8.08 3.01
N GLY A 97 8.06 7.63 4.26
CA GLY A 97 8.32 8.50 5.40
C GLY A 97 9.31 7.99 6.43
N ASP A 98 9.71 6.72 6.41
CA ASP A 98 10.48 6.10 7.51
C ASP A 98 11.95 5.76 7.21
N THR A 99 12.47 6.18 6.05
CA THR A 99 13.79 5.75 5.59
C THR A 99 14.95 6.52 6.24
N VAL A 100 15.81 5.82 6.98
CA VAL A 100 16.94 6.38 7.73
C VAL A 100 18.22 5.53 7.60
N GLY A 101 19.38 6.15 7.78
CA GLY A 101 20.65 5.43 7.98
C GLY A 101 21.28 4.78 6.75
N CYS A 102 20.78 5.07 5.53
CA CYS A 102 21.33 4.55 4.28
C CYS A 102 21.55 5.65 3.22
N PRO A 103 22.42 5.46 2.21
CA PRO A 103 22.68 6.49 1.19
C PRO A 103 21.47 6.93 0.37
N LEU A 104 20.48 6.05 0.18
CA LEU A 104 19.24 6.32 -0.55
C LEU A 104 18.09 6.78 0.36
N CYS A 105 18.29 6.81 1.67
CA CYS A 105 17.26 7.13 2.65
C CYS A 105 16.97 8.63 2.68
N ILE A 106 15.77 8.99 3.16
CA ILE A 106 15.37 10.38 3.42
C ILE A 106 16.34 11.04 4.40
N GLU A 107 16.74 10.33 5.46
CA GLU A 107 17.73 10.80 6.43
C GLU A 107 18.95 9.86 6.48
N PRO A 108 19.94 10.01 5.58
CA PRO A 108 21.12 9.15 5.56
C PRO A 108 21.97 9.26 6.83
N THR A 109 22.00 10.45 7.44
CA THR A 109 22.66 10.74 8.71
C THR A 109 21.81 11.73 9.50
N GLU A 110 21.82 11.63 10.82
CA GLU A 110 20.98 12.45 11.69
C GLU A 110 21.00 13.94 11.32
N GLY A 111 19.81 14.47 11.05
CA GLY A 111 19.56 15.86 10.75
C GLY A 111 20.02 16.34 9.37
N ASN A 112 20.51 15.45 8.50
CA ASN A 112 20.87 15.75 7.12
C ASN A 112 19.95 14.96 6.17
N PHE A 113 19.14 15.68 5.41
CA PHE A 113 18.12 15.08 4.54
C PHE A 113 18.58 15.01 3.09
N ASN A 114 18.23 13.92 2.41
CA ASN A 114 18.48 13.70 1.00
C ASN A 114 17.25 14.06 0.17
N GLU A 115 17.21 15.26 -0.40
CA GLU A 115 16.12 15.72 -1.28
C GLU A 115 15.82 14.74 -2.44
N SER A 116 16.83 14.03 -2.95
CA SER A 116 16.64 13.08 -4.05
C SER A 116 15.95 11.78 -3.63
N ALA A 117 15.95 11.44 -2.33
CA ALA A 117 15.28 10.25 -1.82
C ALA A 117 13.75 10.35 -1.93
N PHE A 118 13.20 11.57 -1.95
CA PHE A 118 11.76 11.79 -2.07
C PHE A 118 11.21 11.51 -3.47
N ALA A 119 12.05 11.38 -4.52
CA ALA A 119 11.58 11.33 -5.90
C ALA A 119 10.55 10.21 -6.19
N SER A 120 10.75 9.01 -5.61
CA SER A 120 9.80 7.91 -5.75
C SER A 120 8.50 8.17 -4.98
N SER A 121 8.59 8.71 -3.77
CA SER A 121 7.42 9.13 -2.98
C SER A 121 6.63 10.26 -3.65
N ASP A 122 7.33 11.22 -4.28
CA ASP A 122 6.72 12.32 -5.02
C ASP A 122 5.85 11.79 -6.16
N TYR A 123 6.39 10.81 -6.92
CA TYR A 123 5.65 10.14 -7.97
C TYR A 123 4.50 9.30 -7.43
N ALA A 124 4.71 8.55 -6.33
CA ALA A 124 3.68 7.72 -5.72
C ALA A 124 2.48 8.53 -5.25
N ILE A 125 2.69 9.70 -4.65
CA ILE A 125 1.60 10.62 -4.27
C ILE A 125 0.84 11.09 -5.51
N ALA A 126 1.53 11.53 -6.56
CA ALA A 126 0.87 11.94 -7.81
C ALA A 126 0.10 10.78 -8.48
N ALA A 127 0.65 9.57 -8.45
CA ALA A 127 0.05 8.36 -8.99
C ALA A 127 -1.20 7.92 -8.21
N ALA A 128 -1.17 8.03 -6.88
CA ALA A 128 -2.33 7.78 -6.01
C ALA A 128 -3.43 8.83 -6.23
N HIS A 129 -3.07 10.11 -6.34
CA HIS A 129 -4.00 11.21 -6.64
C HIS A 129 -4.78 10.94 -7.92
N LYS A 130 -4.08 10.60 -9.01
CA LYS A 130 -4.69 10.27 -10.32
C LYS A 130 -5.73 9.15 -10.24
N ARG A 131 -5.59 8.24 -9.27
CA ARG A 131 -6.46 7.05 -9.09
C ARG A 131 -7.52 7.21 -8.01
N GLY A 132 -7.61 8.36 -7.35
CA GLY A 132 -8.61 8.52 -6.28
C GLY A 132 -8.27 7.79 -4.99
N MET A 133 -7.01 7.39 -4.82
CA MET A 133 -6.55 6.67 -3.62
C MET A 133 -5.98 7.64 -2.60
N LYS A 134 -6.06 7.25 -1.32
CA LYS A 134 -5.40 7.94 -0.22
C LYS A 134 -4.21 7.16 0.31
N LEU A 135 -3.31 7.84 1.02
CA LEU A 135 -2.09 7.25 1.56
C LEU A 135 -2.01 7.35 3.08
N ILE A 136 -1.53 6.29 3.73
CA ILE A 136 -1.07 6.32 5.13
C ILE A 136 0.45 6.19 5.10
N ILE A 137 1.15 7.15 5.72
CA ILE A 137 2.61 7.23 5.69
C ILE A 137 3.17 7.12 7.12
N PRO A 138 3.79 5.97 7.45
CA PRO A 138 4.64 5.79 8.62
C PRO A 138 5.87 6.69 8.58
N LEU A 139 6.25 7.22 9.74
CA LEU A 139 7.32 8.21 9.86
C LEU A 139 8.61 7.66 10.47
N VAL A 140 8.56 6.46 11.07
CA VAL A 140 9.75 5.68 11.50
C VAL A 140 9.34 4.21 11.57
N GLY A 141 10.20 3.28 11.19
CA GLY A 141 9.78 1.88 11.12
C GLY A 141 10.95 0.96 10.85
N ASP A 142 10.90 0.26 9.74
CA ASP A 142 11.90 -0.73 9.35
C ASP A 142 13.22 -0.06 8.94
N CYS A 143 14.25 -0.87 8.72
CA CYS A 143 15.49 -0.43 8.10
C CYS A 143 16.32 -1.61 7.58
N ALA A 144 16.85 -1.46 6.36
CA ALA A 144 17.62 -2.51 5.68
C ALA A 144 18.95 -2.85 6.36
N THR A 145 19.54 -1.89 7.07
CA THR A 145 20.92 -2.01 7.61
C THR A 145 21.03 -1.71 9.09
N CYS A 146 19.94 -1.31 9.75
CA CYS A 146 19.94 -0.85 11.13
C CYS A 146 19.54 -1.98 12.08
N ALA A 147 20.34 -2.21 13.12
CA ALA A 147 19.95 -3.12 14.18
C ALA A 147 18.77 -2.51 14.96
N GLY A 148 17.61 -3.18 14.95
CA GLY A 148 16.39 -2.69 15.63
C GLY A 148 15.60 -1.65 14.82
N GLY A 149 15.71 -1.64 13.49
CA GLY A 149 14.95 -0.76 12.60
C GLY A 149 15.36 0.71 12.70
N GLY A 150 14.51 1.61 12.23
CA GLY A 150 14.71 3.07 12.29
C GLY A 150 14.85 3.60 13.71
N ILE A 151 14.10 3.05 14.68
CA ILE A 151 14.27 3.37 16.11
C ILE A 151 15.69 3.03 16.57
N GLY A 152 16.16 1.83 16.21
CA GLY A 152 17.52 1.38 16.46
C GLY A 152 18.57 2.32 15.86
N GLN A 153 18.29 2.91 14.69
CA GLN A 153 19.18 3.86 14.06
C GLN A 153 19.33 5.17 14.84
N TYR A 154 18.23 5.75 15.34
CA TYR A 154 18.28 6.94 16.20
C TYR A 154 19.03 6.65 17.50
N LEU A 155 18.75 5.52 18.14
CA LEU A 155 19.47 5.05 19.32
C LEU A 155 20.98 4.91 19.06
N ALA A 156 21.35 4.37 17.90
CA ALA A 156 22.75 4.22 17.49
C ALA A 156 23.45 5.57 17.28
N TRP A 157 22.82 6.53 16.61
CA TRP A 157 23.37 7.89 16.43
C TRP A 157 23.65 8.58 17.77
N HIS A 158 22.78 8.37 18.77
CA HIS A 158 22.92 8.92 20.13
C HIS A 158 23.72 8.03 21.10
N ARG A 159 24.21 6.86 20.65
CA ARG A 159 24.93 5.87 21.47
C ARG A 159 24.13 5.42 22.71
N LYS A 160 22.81 5.25 22.56
CA LYS A 160 21.90 4.79 23.61
C LYS A 160 21.59 3.30 23.41
N PRO A 161 22.00 2.41 24.33
CA PRO A 161 21.73 0.99 24.20
C PRO A 161 20.33 0.59 24.70
N ASN A 162 19.66 1.47 25.46
CA ASN A 162 18.34 1.20 26.01
C ASN A 162 17.25 1.62 25.03
N PRO A 163 16.43 0.69 24.51
CA PRO A 163 15.39 1.05 23.54
C PRO A 163 14.33 2.02 24.09
N GLN A 164 14.10 2.00 25.41
CA GLN A 164 13.15 2.91 26.06
C GLN A 164 13.60 4.39 26.00
N ASP A 165 14.88 4.66 25.74
CA ASP A 165 15.39 6.02 25.61
C ASP A 165 14.79 6.74 24.40
N PHE A 166 14.37 6.02 23.34
CA PHE A 166 13.68 6.62 22.19
C PHE A 166 12.39 7.35 22.58
N PHE A 167 11.68 6.81 23.56
CA PHE A 167 10.41 7.37 24.04
C PHE A 167 10.57 8.45 25.12
N THR A 168 11.77 8.63 25.67
CA THR A 168 11.97 9.41 26.91
C THR A 168 13.09 10.43 26.86
N ASP A 169 14.13 10.20 26.05
CA ASP A 169 15.25 11.13 25.92
C ASP A 169 14.86 12.32 25.04
N PRO A 170 14.88 13.56 25.57
CA PRO A 170 14.48 14.74 24.80
C PRO A 170 15.29 14.96 23.52
N ALA A 171 16.56 14.52 23.47
CA ALA A 171 17.40 14.68 22.28
C ALA A 171 16.97 13.72 21.15
N LEU A 172 16.59 12.48 21.49
CA LEU A 172 16.05 11.52 20.53
C LEU A 172 14.68 11.95 20.00
N ILE A 173 13.81 12.43 20.89
CA ILE A 173 12.49 12.98 20.50
C ILE A 173 12.68 14.16 19.55
N ALA A 174 13.56 15.12 19.87
CA ALA A 174 13.83 16.27 19.01
C ALA A 174 14.46 15.89 17.66
N ALA A 175 15.33 14.86 17.63
CA ALA A 175 15.89 14.34 16.39
C ALA A 175 14.80 13.75 15.50
N TYR A 176 13.87 13.00 16.09
CA TYR A 176 12.73 12.44 15.37
C TYR A 176 11.74 13.52 14.90
N GLU A 177 11.41 14.50 15.73
CA GLU A 177 10.60 15.67 15.34
C GLU A 177 11.20 16.42 14.15
N LYS A 178 12.53 16.52 14.07
CA LYS A 178 13.22 17.13 12.93
C LYS A 178 13.05 16.32 11.65
N HIS A 179 13.03 14.99 11.72
CA HIS A 179 12.73 14.12 10.57
C HIS A 179 11.27 14.28 10.12
N ILE A 180 10.33 14.28 11.08
CA ILE A 180 8.91 14.57 10.81
C ILE A 180 8.77 15.91 10.07
N ASP A 181 9.43 16.97 10.55
CA ASP A 181 9.38 18.30 9.94
C ASP A 181 9.86 18.29 8.48
N ALA A 182 10.93 17.54 8.20
CA ALA A 182 11.48 17.40 6.86
C ALA A 182 10.52 16.69 5.91
N VAL A 183 9.94 15.55 6.34
CA VAL A 183 8.97 14.79 5.53
C VAL A 183 7.71 15.61 5.26
N LEU A 184 7.08 16.14 6.30
CA LEU A 184 5.81 16.91 6.18
C LEU A 184 6.00 18.17 5.33
N SER A 185 7.16 18.82 5.43
CA SER A 185 7.44 20.07 4.73
C SER A 185 7.98 19.88 3.32
N HIS A 186 8.34 18.67 2.90
CA HIS A 186 8.85 18.41 1.55
C HIS A 186 7.87 18.92 0.49
N LEU A 187 8.39 19.63 -0.51
CA LEU A 187 7.61 20.15 -1.63
C LEU A 187 7.65 19.15 -2.76
N ASN A 188 6.53 18.50 -3.05
CA ASN A 188 6.41 17.60 -4.18
C ASN A 188 6.49 18.43 -5.49
N PRO A 189 7.51 18.25 -6.34
CA PRO A 189 7.65 19.01 -7.57
C PRO A 189 6.65 18.61 -8.66
N ILE A 190 5.98 17.46 -8.52
CA ILE A 190 4.98 16.95 -9.46
C ILE A 190 3.60 17.52 -9.15
N THR A 191 3.17 17.47 -7.88
CA THR A 191 1.85 18.01 -7.47
C THR A 191 1.90 19.51 -7.17
N GLY A 192 3.08 20.04 -6.84
CA GLY A 192 3.28 21.43 -6.44
C GLY A 192 2.83 21.74 -5.00
N LEU A 193 2.48 20.71 -4.22
CA LEU A 193 2.04 20.81 -2.83
C LEU A 193 3.14 20.34 -1.90
N ARG A 194 3.19 20.90 -0.69
CA ARG A 194 3.94 20.24 0.38
C ARG A 194 3.16 19.01 0.82
N TYR A 195 3.84 17.98 1.31
CA TYR A 195 3.16 16.76 1.74
C TYR A 195 2.07 17.03 2.77
N LYS A 196 2.32 17.91 3.75
CA LYS A 196 1.30 18.34 4.74
C LYS A 196 0.10 19.12 4.17
N ASP A 197 0.20 19.58 2.93
CA ASP A 197 -0.86 20.30 2.22
C ASP A 197 -1.53 19.43 1.13
N ASP A 198 -1.06 18.19 0.90
CA ASP A 198 -1.56 17.31 -0.17
C ASP A 198 -2.67 16.38 0.33
N PRO A 199 -3.94 16.58 -0.07
CA PRO A 199 -5.07 15.78 0.43
C PRO A 199 -5.02 14.32 -0.02
N THR A 200 -4.11 13.94 -0.90
CA THR A 200 -3.86 12.54 -1.25
C THR A 200 -3.36 11.75 -0.03
N ILE A 201 -2.67 12.38 0.89
CA ILE A 201 -2.30 11.76 2.16
C ILE A 201 -3.54 11.80 3.07
N MET A 202 -3.82 10.70 3.76
CA MET A 202 -4.93 10.57 4.70
C MET A 202 -4.45 10.73 6.13
N ALA A 203 -3.36 10.06 6.48
CA ALA A 203 -2.85 10.05 7.85
C ALA A 203 -1.33 9.94 7.91
N TRP A 204 -0.78 10.60 8.92
CA TRP A 204 0.58 10.39 9.40
C TRP A 204 0.56 9.36 10.51
N GLU A 205 1.41 8.35 10.39
CA GLU A 205 1.55 7.27 11.36
C GLU A 205 2.83 7.48 12.17
N ASN A 206 2.68 7.45 13.51
CA ASN A 206 3.78 7.75 14.43
C ASN A 206 4.96 6.78 14.29
N CYS A 207 4.73 5.53 13.95
CA CYS A 207 5.79 4.53 13.79
C CYS A 207 5.24 3.22 13.20
N ASN A 208 6.06 2.32 12.66
CA ASN A 208 5.69 0.92 12.47
C ASN A 208 5.82 0.17 13.81
N MET A 209 4.71 -0.23 14.44
CA MET A 209 4.62 -0.95 15.74
C MET A 209 5.52 -0.50 16.92
N CYS A 210 5.92 0.76 17.08
CA CYS A 210 6.95 1.12 18.07
C CYS A 210 6.66 0.72 19.53
N GLY A 211 5.38 0.60 19.94
CA GLY A 211 5.05 0.13 21.29
C GLY A 211 5.34 -1.36 21.53
N ILE A 212 5.49 -2.16 20.47
CA ILE A 212 5.83 -3.60 20.57
C ILE A 212 7.19 -3.80 21.24
N LEU A 213 8.13 -2.88 21.02
CA LEU A 213 9.45 -2.92 21.63
C LEU A 213 9.38 -2.93 23.16
N THR A 214 8.58 -2.02 23.73
CA THR A 214 8.35 -1.94 25.18
C THR A 214 7.56 -3.15 25.69
N MET A 215 6.56 -3.64 24.93
CA MET A 215 5.77 -4.81 25.31
C MET A 215 6.62 -6.09 25.35
N LEU A 216 7.43 -6.35 24.32
CA LEU A 216 8.29 -7.53 24.22
C LEU A 216 9.48 -7.48 25.18
N SER A 217 9.95 -6.28 25.55
CA SER A 217 10.99 -6.13 26.59
C SER A 217 10.45 -6.27 28.03
N GLY A 218 9.16 -6.57 28.21
CA GLY A 218 8.54 -6.72 29.53
C GLY A 218 8.39 -5.40 30.29
N GLY A 219 8.17 -4.29 29.58
CA GLY A 219 7.95 -2.98 30.18
C GLY A 219 6.77 -2.98 31.15
N ASP A 220 6.95 -2.37 32.31
CA ASP A 220 5.89 -2.22 33.31
C ASP A 220 4.93 -1.07 32.94
N ALA A 221 3.94 -0.82 33.80
CA ALA A 221 3.00 0.29 33.60
C ALA A 221 3.68 1.68 33.51
N THR A 222 4.88 1.84 34.09
CA THR A 222 5.66 3.08 33.98
C THR A 222 6.21 3.23 32.58
N ALA A 223 6.84 2.18 32.05
CA ALA A 223 7.39 2.18 30.69
C ALA A 223 6.29 2.37 29.64
N LEU A 224 5.13 1.71 29.79
CA LEU A 224 3.97 1.90 28.92
C LEU A 224 3.41 3.32 29.01
N GLY A 225 3.37 3.91 30.21
CA GLY A 225 2.99 5.30 30.41
C GLY A 225 3.95 6.30 29.73
N GLN A 226 5.24 5.98 29.64
CA GLN A 226 6.21 6.79 28.88
C GLN A 226 5.96 6.72 27.38
N VAL A 227 5.67 5.53 26.83
CA VAL A 227 5.26 5.40 25.42
C VAL A 227 3.98 6.20 25.16
N SER A 228 3.00 6.13 26.07
CA SER A 228 1.78 6.95 25.98
C SER A 228 2.07 8.45 25.95
N ALA A 229 3.00 8.93 26.79
CA ALA A 229 3.39 10.35 26.79
C ALA A 229 4.12 10.75 25.50
N TRP A 230 4.95 9.86 24.96
CA TRP A 230 5.61 10.05 23.68
C TRP A 230 4.60 10.13 22.52
N VAL A 231 3.59 9.26 22.48
CA VAL A 231 2.52 9.30 21.47
C VAL A 231 1.80 10.66 21.47
N GLU A 232 1.50 11.22 22.64
CA GLU A 232 0.88 12.55 22.75
C GLU A 232 1.84 13.67 22.31
N THR A 233 3.13 13.54 22.63
CA THR A 233 4.18 14.52 22.26
C THR A 233 4.32 14.59 20.74
N ILE A 234 4.54 13.44 20.09
CA ILE A 234 4.68 13.35 18.62
C ILE A 234 3.39 13.75 17.92
N GLY A 235 2.23 13.31 18.41
CA GLY A 235 0.94 13.72 17.87
C GLY A 235 0.74 15.23 17.95
N THR A 236 1.10 15.84 19.09
CA THR A 236 1.01 17.29 19.27
C THR A 236 1.93 18.03 18.31
N HIS A 237 3.17 17.55 18.12
CA HIS A 237 4.12 18.12 17.17
C HIS A 237 3.59 18.06 15.73
N ILE A 238 3.14 16.88 15.27
CA ILE A 238 2.53 16.71 13.93
C ILE A 238 1.37 17.68 13.74
N LYS A 239 0.44 17.76 14.71
CA LYS A 239 -0.73 18.64 14.62
C LYS A 239 -0.40 20.14 14.61
N GLN A 240 0.74 20.54 15.16
CA GLN A 240 1.22 21.92 15.07
C GLN A 240 1.76 22.25 13.67
N GLN A 241 2.42 21.29 13.02
CA GLN A 241 2.96 21.46 11.67
C GLN A 241 1.89 21.30 10.58
N ASP A 242 0.93 20.43 10.84
CA ASP A 242 -0.12 19.97 9.92
C ASP A 242 -1.47 19.82 10.66
N PRO A 243 -2.36 20.82 10.53
CA PRO A 243 -3.68 20.76 11.14
C PRO A 243 -4.71 20.00 10.31
N HIS A 244 -4.36 19.48 9.12
CA HIS A 244 -5.29 18.91 8.16
C HIS A 244 -5.34 17.38 8.21
N HIS A 245 -4.18 16.73 8.18
CA HIS A 245 -4.08 15.27 8.15
C HIS A 245 -4.42 14.63 9.49
N LEU A 246 -4.89 13.39 9.43
CA LEU A 246 -5.16 12.60 10.63
C LEU A 246 -3.86 12.10 11.26
N TYR A 247 -3.85 11.94 12.58
CA TYR A 247 -2.75 11.30 13.29
C TYR A 247 -3.15 9.89 13.76
N LEU A 248 -2.41 8.89 13.26
CA LEU A 248 -2.60 7.47 13.56
C LEU A 248 -1.56 7.01 14.60
N ASP A 249 -2.06 6.52 15.74
CA ASP A 249 -1.28 5.81 16.74
C ASP A 249 -1.30 4.31 16.50
N THR A 250 -0.14 3.74 16.17
CA THR A 250 0.08 2.30 15.95
C THR A 250 0.91 1.67 17.07
N SER A 251 1.12 2.36 18.19
CA SER A 251 1.87 1.80 19.33
C SER A 251 1.25 0.49 19.83
N GLY A 252 -0.06 0.31 19.65
CA GLY A 252 -0.76 -0.92 19.99
C GLY A 252 -0.91 -1.17 21.49
N ILE A 253 -0.33 -0.30 22.34
CA ILE A 253 -0.27 -0.52 23.78
C ILE A 253 -1.65 -0.40 24.44
N TYR A 254 -2.68 0.11 23.78
CA TYR A 254 -4.04 0.23 24.35
C TYR A 254 -4.60 -1.11 24.85
N ARG A 255 -4.15 -2.24 24.29
CA ARG A 255 -4.54 -3.58 24.73
C ARG A 255 -4.07 -3.92 26.15
N VAL A 256 -2.95 -3.34 26.57
CA VAL A 256 -2.31 -3.59 27.87
C VAL A 256 -2.21 -2.33 28.75
N TYR A 257 -2.43 -1.16 28.16
CA TYR A 257 -2.41 0.15 28.77
C TYR A 257 -3.51 1.05 28.14
N PRO A 258 -4.79 0.81 28.45
CA PRO A 258 -5.91 1.59 27.89
C PRO A 258 -5.81 3.11 28.00
N PRO A 259 -5.18 3.72 29.04
CA PRO A 259 -5.08 5.18 29.14
C PRO A 259 -4.43 5.88 27.94
N VAL A 260 -3.67 5.19 27.08
CA VAL A 260 -3.14 5.78 25.83
C VAL A 260 -4.25 6.31 24.92
N LEU A 261 -5.45 5.73 24.96
CA LEU A 261 -6.59 6.17 24.16
C LEU A 261 -7.16 7.52 24.60
N ASP A 262 -6.77 8.02 25.79
CA ASP A 262 -7.16 9.34 26.28
C ASP A 262 -6.26 10.48 25.77
N ASN A 263 -5.16 10.15 25.07
CA ASN A 263 -4.29 11.11 24.39
C ASN A 263 -5.11 12.00 23.44
N LYS A 264 -4.92 13.32 23.48
CA LYS A 264 -5.79 14.26 22.77
C LYS A 264 -5.44 14.36 21.30
N ALA A 265 -4.15 14.27 20.96
CA ALA A 265 -3.68 14.42 19.59
C ALA A 265 -4.11 13.27 18.67
N THR A 266 -4.30 12.06 19.24
CA THR A 266 -4.66 10.84 18.50
C THR A 266 -6.04 10.93 17.85
N ASP A 267 -6.11 10.71 16.54
CA ASP A 267 -7.36 10.59 15.80
C ASP A 267 -7.79 9.14 15.62
N LEU A 268 -6.84 8.31 15.18
CA LEU A 268 -7.01 6.89 14.94
C LEU A 268 -6.07 6.10 15.84
N ALA A 269 -6.50 4.92 16.27
CA ALA A 269 -5.64 3.96 16.95
C ALA A 269 -5.84 2.56 16.36
N THR A 270 -4.76 1.79 16.30
CA THR A 270 -4.74 0.43 15.73
C THR A 270 -3.69 -0.44 16.42
N PHE A 271 -3.81 -1.75 16.18
CA PHE A 271 -2.79 -2.77 16.38
C PHE A 271 -2.51 -3.45 15.02
N GLU A 272 -1.47 -4.27 14.91
CA GLU A 272 -1.18 -5.07 13.70
C GLU A 272 -1.46 -6.55 13.97
N PHE A 273 -2.16 -7.23 13.08
CA PHE A 273 -2.83 -8.49 13.40
C PHE A 273 -2.24 -9.66 12.61
N TYR A 274 -1.40 -10.44 13.29
CA TYR A 274 -0.79 -11.67 12.78
C TYR A 274 -1.02 -12.81 13.77
N PRO A 275 -2.14 -13.56 13.67
CA PRO A 275 -2.38 -14.75 14.48
C PRO A 275 -1.18 -15.70 14.55
N HIS A 276 -0.41 -15.81 13.47
CA HIS A 276 0.81 -16.60 13.45
C HIS A 276 1.81 -16.18 14.54
N TRP A 277 1.88 -14.90 14.89
CA TRP A 277 2.79 -14.35 15.89
C TRP A 277 2.19 -14.12 17.28
N ASP A 278 0.95 -14.56 17.52
CA ASP A 278 0.30 -14.40 18.83
C ASP A 278 1.16 -14.93 19.99
N ILE A 279 1.93 -16.00 19.75
CA ILE A 279 2.81 -16.61 20.75
C ILE A 279 3.91 -15.65 21.25
N LEU A 280 4.32 -14.68 20.44
CA LEU A 280 5.33 -13.68 20.79
C LEU A 280 4.77 -12.63 21.76
N LEU A 281 3.46 -12.40 21.77
CA LEU A 281 2.81 -11.45 22.66
C LEU A 281 2.67 -11.97 24.11
N GLY A 282 3.06 -13.23 24.34
CA GLY A 282 3.18 -13.85 25.66
C GLY A 282 2.09 -14.89 25.96
N PRO A 283 2.33 -15.81 26.91
CA PRO A 283 1.52 -17.01 27.12
C PRO A 283 0.09 -16.76 27.63
N ASN A 284 -0.21 -15.53 28.04
CA ASN A 284 -1.51 -15.14 28.58
C ASN A 284 -2.35 -14.30 27.62
N GLN A 285 -1.83 -13.99 26.42
CA GLN A 285 -2.62 -13.29 25.41
C GLN A 285 -3.58 -14.27 24.73
N PRO A 286 -4.87 -13.93 24.62
CA PRO A 286 -5.80 -14.76 23.88
C PRO A 286 -5.39 -14.80 22.40
N PRO A 287 -5.65 -15.91 21.69
CA PRO A 287 -5.38 -15.98 20.26
C PRO A 287 -6.22 -14.93 19.51
N THR A 288 -5.62 -14.34 18.49
CA THR A 288 -6.27 -13.44 17.55
C THR A 288 -7.32 -14.23 16.77
N THR A 289 -8.56 -13.76 16.86
CA THR A 289 -9.72 -14.34 16.16
C THR A 289 -10.50 -13.21 15.50
N ALA A 290 -11.51 -13.54 14.69
CA ALA A 290 -12.42 -12.54 14.14
C ALA A 290 -13.03 -11.63 15.23
N ALA A 291 -13.34 -12.16 16.41
CA ALA A 291 -13.91 -11.39 17.52
C ALA A 291 -12.92 -10.36 18.12
N THR A 292 -11.61 -10.55 17.95
CA THR A 292 -10.59 -9.62 18.42
C THR A 292 -10.76 -8.25 17.75
N PHE A 293 -11.07 -8.21 16.45
CA PHE A 293 -11.26 -6.97 15.72
C PHE A 293 -12.44 -6.15 16.26
N THR A 294 -13.59 -6.79 16.50
CA THR A 294 -14.76 -6.11 17.09
C THR A 294 -14.51 -5.65 18.52
N HIS A 295 -13.76 -6.43 19.31
CA HIS A 295 -13.40 -6.03 20.67
C HIS A 295 -12.53 -4.78 20.69
N ASP A 296 -11.49 -4.75 19.86
CA ASP A 296 -10.60 -3.61 19.73
C ASP A 296 -11.33 -2.39 19.17
N ALA A 297 -12.16 -2.58 18.14
CA ALA A 297 -13.00 -1.53 17.59
C ALA A 297 -13.91 -0.90 18.65
N ALA A 298 -14.58 -1.72 19.47
CA ALA A 298 -15.41 -1.23 20.57
C ALA A 298 -14.58 -0.48 21.62
N THR A 299 -13.39 -0.98 21.97
CA THR A 299 -12.49 -0.35 22.94
C THR A 299 -12.05 1.02 22.46
N VAL A 300 -11.48 1.11 21.26
CA VAL A 300 -10.97 2.36 20.67
C VAL A 300 -12.10 3.38 20.47
N THR A 301 -13.24 2.94 19.95
CA THR A 301 -14.39 3.84 19.73
C THR A 301 -15.07 4.30 21.03
N SER A 302 -14.98 3.53 22.13
CA SER A 302 -15.49 3.97 23.44
C SER A 302 -14.74 5.18 24.02
N HIS A 303 -13.48 5.39 23.61
CA HIS A 303 -12.67 6.59 23.90
C HIS A 303 -12.85 7.69 22.84
N GLY A 304 -13.86 7.56 21.98
CA GLY A 304 -14.19 8.52 20.94
C GLY A 304 -13.24 8.50 19.74
N LYS A 305 -12.25 7.60 19.69
CA LYS A 305 -11.27 7.49 18.60
C LYS A 305 -11.81 6.69 17.42
N VAL A 306 -11.18 6.81 16.27
CA VAL A 306 -11.48 5.99 15.09
C VAL A 306 -10.65 4.71 15.18
N PHE A 307 -11.28 3.56 14.92
CA PHE A 307 -10.57 2.31 14.75
C PHE A 307 -10.43 1.97 13.26
N ILE A 308 -9.20 1.63 12.87
CA ILE A 308 -8.87 0.96 11.62
C ILE A 308 -8.01 -0.26 11.95
N VAL A 309 -7.96 -1.23 11.04
CA VAL A 309 -6.99 -2.32 11.08
C VAL A 309 -5.91 -2.00 10.06
N ASN A 310 -4.90 -1.24 10.47
CA ASN A 310 -3.90 -0.72 9.53
C ASN A 310 -3.08 -1.83 8.85
N GLU A 311 -2.93 -2.97 9.52
CA GLU A 311 -2.20 -4.13 9.04
C GLU A 311 -2.79 -5.45 9.55
N PHE A 312 -2.99 -6.42 8.66
CA PHE A 312 -3.31 -7.80 9.01
C PHE A 312 -2.78 -8.78 7.97
N GLY A 313 -2.39 -9.97 8.42
CA GLY A 313 -1.99 -11.06 7.54
C GLY A 313 -3.18 -11.72 6.84
N TRP A 314 -3.06 -12.02 5.55
CA TRP A 314 -4.13 -12.58 4.71
C TRP A 314 -3.99 -14.09 4.46
N ASP A 315 -2.83 -14.65 4.74
CA ASP A 315 -2.40 -15.95 4.23
C ASP A 315 -2.84 -17.12 5.12
N ARG A 316 -2.39 -18.33 4.80
CA ARG A 316 -2.74 -19.54 5.53
C ARG A 316 -1.98 -19.72 6.85
N THR A 317 -0.87 -19.01 7.07
CA THR A 317 -0.15 -19.05 8.35
C THR A 317 -0.93 -18.32 9.44
N ASP A 318 -1.64 -17.25 9.06
CA ASP A 318 -2.57 -16.54 9.94
C ASP A 318 -3.98 -17.15 9.98
N TRP A 319 -4.53 -17.50 8.81
CA TRP A 319 -5.90 -18.01 8.69
C TRP A 319 -5.90 -19.34 7.95
N LYS A 320 -5.90 -20.43 8.72
CA LYS A 320 -5.67 -21.79 8.23
C LYS A 320 -6.49 -22.20 7.00
N THR A 321 -7.76 -21.76 6.91
CA THR A 321 -8.61 -22.02 5.75
C THR A 321 -9.15 -20.73 5.12
N PRO A 322 -9.49 -20.72 3.82
CA PRO A 322 -10.16 -19.58 3.20
C PRO A 322 -11.47 -19.18 3.90
N ALA A 323 -12.18 -20.14 4.51
CA ALA A 323 -13.41 -19.87 5.26
C ALA A 323 -13.13 -19.13 6.59
N ASP A 324 -12.04 -19.46 7.28
CA ASP A 324 -11.61 -18.72 8.48
C ASP A 324 -11.29 -17.27 8.13
N PHE A 325 -10.59 -17.08 7.00
CA PHE A 325 -10.25 -15.76 6.49
C PHE A 325 -11.48 -14.97 6.05
N GLU A 326 -12.39 -15.58 5.29
CA GLU A 326 -13.65 -14.96 4.88
C GLU A 326 -14.48 -14.51 6.09
N ASN A 327 -14.51 -15.29 7.18
CA ASN A 327 -15.18 -14.91 8.41
C ASN A 327 -14.57 -13.65 9.08
N VAL A 328 -13.24 -13.46 8.98
CA VAL A 328 -12.57 -12.23 9.42
C VAL A 328 -13.01 -11.04 8.57
N LEU A 329 -12.99 -11.17 7.24
CA LEU A 329 -13.40 -10.11 6.32
C LEU A 329 -14.88 -9.72 6.50
N ILE A 330 -15.76 -10.71 6.71
CA ILE A 330 -17.18 -10.46 7.06
C ILE A 330 -17.28 -9.68 8.38
N THR A 331 -16.49 -10.04 9.39
CA THR A 331 -16.51 -9.34 10.67
C THR A 331 -16.08 -7.87 10.51
N LEU A 332 -14.98 -7.61 9.80
CA LEU A 332 -14.50 -6.25 9.52
C LEU A 332 -15.53 -5.43 8.74
N SER A 333 -16.15 -6.01 7.71
CA SER A 333 -17.12 -5.31 6.87
C SER A 333 -18.46 -5.05 7.54
N THR A 334 -18.90 -5.92 8.45
CA THR A 334 -20.20 -5.80 9.11
C THR A 334 -20.15 -5.00 10.41
N ASP A 335 -19.00 -4.90 11.07
CA ASP A 335 -18.85 -4.08 12.28
C ASP A 335 -18.80 -2.59 11.93
N PRO A 336 -19.81 -1.78 12.32
CA PRO A 336 -19.82 -0.36 11.99
C PRO A 336 -18.68 0.41 12.67
N ASN A 337 -18.03 -0.13 13.71
CA ASN A 337 -16.92 0.48 14.43
C ASN A 337 -15.58 0.36 13.71
N VAL A 338 -15.47 -0.50 12.70
CA VAL A 338 -14.28 -0.60 11.85
C VAL A 338 -14.42 0.38 10.67
N SER A 339 -13.58 1.42 10.65
CA SER A 339 -13.60 2.43 9.59
C SER A 339 -12.72 2.06 8.38
N GLY A 340 -11.80 1.13 8.53
CA GLY A 340 -11.04 0.61 7.40
C GLY A 340 -10.06 -0.47 7.80
N ASP A 341 -9.49 -1.13 6.80
CA ASP A 341 -8.49 -2.18 6.98
C ASP A 341 -7.43 -2.21 5.87
N GLY A 342 -6.27 -2.78 6.17
CA GLY A 342 -5.12 -2.90 5.27
C GLY A 342 -4.45 -4.27 5.38
N PHE A 343 -4.45 -5.08 4.32
CA PHE A 343 -3.75 -6.37 4.34
C PHE A 343 -2.26 -6.19 4.09
N TRP A 344 -1.43 -7.10 4.59
CA TRP A 344 0.02 -7.10 4.36
C TRP A 344 0.48 -8.29 3.53
N ALA A 345 1.11 -8.12 2.37
CA ALA A 345 1.34 -6.88 1.60
C ALA A 345 1.28 -7.17 0.09
N LEU A 346 1.08 -6.15 -0.73
CA LEU A 346 0.95 -6.28 -2.19
C LEU A 346 2.27 -5.99 -2.91
N GLN A 347 2.65 -6.88 -3.82
CA GLN A 347 3.80 -6.73 -4.71
C GLN A 347 3.36 -6.51 -6.16
N ALA A 348 4.21 -5.86 -6.95
CA ALA A 348 3.96 -5.49 -8.35
C ALA A 348 4.70 -6.40 -9.34
N HIS A 349 4.45 -6.17 -10.62
CA HIS A 349 5.28 -6.67 -11.70
C HIS A 349 6.62 -5.95 -11.78
N PHE A 350 7.67 -6.66 -12.20
CA PHE A 350 9.01 -6.11 -12.38
C PHE A 350 9.18 -5.51 -13.78
N ASP A 351 10.07 -4.52 -13.92
CA ASP A 351 10.24 -3.71 -15.13
C ASP A 351 10.51 -4.50 -16.43
N ASN A 352 11.16 -5.66 -16.31
CA ASN A 352 11.58 -6.45 -17.45
C ASN A 352 10.56 -7.52 -17.79
N PHE A 353 10.19 -8.33 -16.81
CA PHE A 353 9.23 -9.40 -16.91
C PHE A 353 8.93 -10.01 -15.55
N GLY A 354 7.80 -10.71 -15.45
CA GLY A 354 7.37 -11.38 -14.23
C GLY A 354 7.05 -10.44 -13.07
N PHE A 355 6.96 -11.01 -11.88
CA PHE A 355 6.73 -10.28 -10.64
C PHE A 355 8.03 -9.76 -10.03
N GLN A 356 7.92 -8.76 -9.15
CA GLN A 356 8.99 -8.43 -8.20
C GLN A 356 9.44 -9.70 -7.46
N PRO A 357 10.74 -9.87 -7.17
CA PRO A 357 11.23 -11.04 -6.43
C PRO A 357 10.55 -11.18 -5.07
N ILE A 358 10.36 -12.43 -4.61
CA ILE A 358 9.84 -12.69 -3.27
C ILE A 358 10.82 -12.10 -2.24
N PRO A 359 10.38 -11.17 -1.37
CA PRO A 359 11.24 -10.55 -0.36
C PRO A 359 11.59 -11.56 0.76
N ALA A 360 12.53 -12.45 0.49
CA ALA A 360 12.94 -13.50 1.41
C ALA A 360 14.43 -13.84 1.24
N ASP A 361 15.18 -13.84 2.34
CA ASP A 361 16.60 -14.25 2.37
C ASP A 361 16.80 -15.77 2.54
N SER A 362 15.72 -16.54 2.59
CA SER A 362 15.75 -17.95 2.97
C SER A 362 14.92 -18.83 2.03
N ASN A 363 15.56 -19.92 1.58
CA ASN A 363 14.90 -21.00 0.85
C ASN A 363 14.52 -22.18 1.75
N ASN A 364 14.58 -22.02 3.08
CA ASN A 364 14.23 -23.06 4.03
C ASN A 364 12.71 -23.08 4.26
N PRO A 365 11.98 -24.14 3.87
CA PRO A 365 10.53 -24.18 4.03
C PRO A 365 10.04 -24.05 5.48
N VAL A 366 10.82 -24.55 6.46
CA VAL A 366 10.46 -24.46 7.88
C VAL A 366 10.57 -23.01 8.37
N PHE A 367 11.60 -22.29 7.92
CA PHE A 367 11.72 -20.86 8.24
C PHE A 367 10.66 -20.06 7.48
N ALA A 368 10.41 -20.36 6.21
CA ALA A 368 9.40 -19.68 5.43
C ALA A 368 7.99 -19.77 6.05
N GLU A 369 7.67 -20.86 6.73
CA GLU A 369 6.36 -21.05 7.40
C GLU A 369 6.29 -20.43 8.80
N HIS A 370 7.41 -20.08 9.45
CA HIS A 370 7.44 -19.67 10.86
C HIS A 370 8.16 -18.35 11.17
N GLY A 371 9.06 -17.91 10.30
CA GLY A 371 9.84 -16.70 10.44
C GLY A 371 9.29 -15.56 9.60
N GLU A 372 9.91 -14.39 9.75
CA GLU A 372 9.61 -13.23 8.90
C GLU A 372 10.13 -13.48 7.49
N SER A 373 9.21 -13.56 6.52
CA SER A 373 9.55 -13.95 5.15
C SER A 373 8.44 -13.65 4.16
N GLY A 374 8.77 -12.98 3.04
CA GLY A 374 7.85 -12.73 1.94
C GLY A 374 7.22 -13.99 1.33
N GLN A 375 7.70 -15.18 1.66
CA GLN A 375 7.08 -16.43 1.23
C GLN A 375 5.64 -16.58 1.73
N TRP A 376 5.27 -16.03 2.90
CA TRP A 376 3.91 -16.08 3.43
C TRP A 376 3.14 -14.77 3.24
N TRP A 377 3.75 -13.61 3.48
CA TRP A 377 3.02 -12.33 3.44
C TRP A 377 2.93 -11.67 2.07
N ALA A 378 3.86 -11.93 1.14
CA ALA A 378 3.87 -11.22 -0.14
C ALA A 378 2.75 -11.74 -1.06
N LEU A 379 1.75 -10.90 -1.28
CA LEU A 379 0.66 -11.16 -2.21
C LEU A 379 1.03 -10.66 -3.61
N TYR A 380 0.94 -11.57 -4.57
CA TYR A 380 1.05 -11.27 -5.99
C TYR A 380 -0.30 -11.54 -6.63
N TYR A 381 -0.95 -10.52 -7.20
CA TYR A 381 -2.23 -10.72 -7.87
C TYR A 381 -1.99 -11.23 -9.30
N PRO A 382 -2.66 -12.32 -9.74
CA PRO A 382 -3.71 -13.05 -9.03
C PRO A 382 -3.17 -14.10 -8.06
N GLY A 383 -1.98 -14.65 -8.27
CA GLY A 383 -1.41 -15.62 -7.34
C GLY A 383 -0.16 -16.29 -7.91
N VAL A 384 0.84 -16.50 -7.06
CA VAL A 384 2.06 -17.24 -7.40
C VAL A 384 2.26 -18.38 -6.41
N LYS A 385 3.05 -19.38 -6.83
CA LYS A 385 3.50 -20.42 -5.92
C LYS A 385 4.69 -19.89 -5.11
N THR A 386 4.63 -20.02 -3.80
CA THR A 386 5.73 -19.75 -2.88
C THR A 386 6.13 -21.04 -2.15
N LEU A 387 7.05 -20.96 -1.17
CA LEU A 387 7.33 -22.08 -0.27
C LEU A 387 6.17 -22.36 0.70
N VAL A 388 5.31 -21.37 0.94
CA VAL A 388 4.20 -21.46 1.90
C VAL A 388 2.87 -21.65 1.18
N ASN A 389 2.62 -20.90 0.11
CA ASN A 389 1.33 -20.82 -0.56
C ASN A 389 1.35 -21.51 -1.93
N THR A 390 0.24 -22.15 -2.29
CA THR A 390 0.00 -22.53 -3.70
C THR A 390 -0.56 -21.32 -4.45
N ALA A 391 -0.35 -21.28 -5.77
CA ALA A 391 -0.89 -20.22 -6.60
C ALA A 391 -2.43 -20.16 -6.53
N GLU A 392 -3.09 -21.32 -6.41
CA GLU A 392 -4.55 -21.41 -6.29
C GLU A 392 -5.08 -20.86 -4.97
N ASP A 393 -4.40 -21.12 -3.83
CA ASP A 393 -4.83 -20.61 -2.52
C ASP A 393 -4.64 -19.08 -2.45
N MET A 394 -3.48 -18.59 -2.92
CA MET A 394 -3.23 -17.15 -3.04
C MET A 394 -4.29 -16.46 -3.92
N ALA A 395 -4.63 -17.06 -5.06
CA ALA A 395 -5.66 -16.53 -5.96
C ALA A 395 -7.06 -16.54 -5.35
N ALA A 396 -7.43 -17.59 -4.60
CA ALA A 396 -8.70 -17.60 -3.89
C ALA A 396 -8.77 -16.47 -2.85
N ARG A 397 -7.70 -16.26 -2.06
CA ARG A 397 -7.64 -15.21 -1.03
C ARG A 397 -7.58 -13.80 -1.62
N ALA A 398 -6.87 -13.62 -2.73
CA ALA A 398 -6.86 -12.35 -3.46
C ALA A 398 -8.28 -11.95 -3.94
N GLN A 399 -9.10 -12.92 -4.35
CA GLN A 399 -10.50 -12.67 -4.71
C GLN A 399 -11.39 -12.36 -3.49
N LEU A 400 -11.12 -12.98 -2.34
CA LEU A 400 -11.79 -12.63 -1.08
C LEU A 400 -11.47 -11.18 -0.66
N LEU A 401 -10.19 -10.79 -0.71
CA LEU A 401 -9.74 -9.41 -0.45
C LEU A 401 -10.40 -8.40 -1.41
N ARG A 402 -10.43 -8.73 -2.71
CA ARG A 402 -11.12 -7.91 -3.72
C ARG A 402 -12.59 -7.72 -3.38
N ALA A 403 -13.33 -8.81 -3.13
CA ALA A 403 -14.74 -8.73 -2.79
C ALA A 403 -14.99 -7.93 -1.50
N HIS A 404 -14.12 -8.10 -0.51
CA HIS A 404 -14.15 -7.38 0.76
C HIS A 404 -13.98 -5.87 0.58
N ALA A 405 -13.03 -5.42 -0.24
CA ALA A 405 -12.79 -3.98 -0.42
C ALA A 405 -13.97 -3.23 -1.05
N TYR A 406 -14.63 -3.83 -2.03
CA TYR A 406 -15.88 -3.28 -2.58
C TYR A 406 -17.01 -3.29 -1.52
N THR A 407 -17.12 -4.36 -0.73
CA THR A 407 -18.09 -4.46 0.37
C THR A 407 -17.87 -3.37 1.44
N MET A 408 -16.61 -3.16 1.86
CA MET A 408 -16.21 -2.13 2.82
C MET A 408 -16.60 -0.72 2.34
N SER A 409 -16.35 -0.43 1.06
CA SER A 409 -16.71 0.85 0.45
C SER A 409 -18.20 1.00 0.10
N GLY A 410 -19.02 -0.03 0.38
CA GLY A 410 -20.45 -0.02 0.12
C GLY A 410 -20.82 -0.10 -1.36
N THR A 411 -19.93 -0.66 -2.19
CA THR A 411 -20.13 -0.79 -3.63
C THR A 411 -20.20 -2.25 -4.06
N ALA A 412 -20.93 -2.53 -5.15
CA ALA A 412 -20.96 -3.87 -5.71
C ALA A 412 -19.63 -4.18 -6.39
N VAL A 413 -19.17 -5.43 -6.26
CA VAL A 413 -17.97 -5.92 -6.94
C VAL A 413 -18.18 -5.81 -8.47
N PRO A 414 -17.41 -4.97 -9.17
CA PRO A 414 -17.52 -4.85 -10.62
C PRO A 414 -16.90 -6.07 -11.31
N LYS A 415 -17.14 -6.18 -12.62
CA LYS A 415 -16.34 -7.06 -13.47
C LYS A 415 -14.86 -6.68 -13.38
N HIS A 416 -13.99 -7.65 -13.61
CA HIS A 416 -12.55 -7.39 -13.66
C HIS A 416 -12.24 -6.38 -14.77
N ASN A 417 -11.33 -5.45 -14.50
CA ASN A 417 -10.92 -4.47 -15.50
C ASN A 417 -10.23 -5.17 -16.67
N ILE A 418 -10.33 -4.57 -17.86
CA ILE A 418 -9.54 -5.01 -19.00
C ILE A 418 -8.08 -4.68 -18.68
N PRO A 419 -7.14 -5.64 -18.68
CA PRO A 419 -5.77 -5.37 -18.34
C PRO A 419 -5.16 -4.36 -19.33
N PRO A 420 -4.22 -3.50 -18.90
CA PRO A 420 -3.40 -2.71 -19.81
C PRO A 420 -2.78 -3.55 -20.93
N ARG A 421 -2.53 -2.92 -22.08
CA ARG A 421 -1.80 -3.58 -23.18
C ARG A 421 -0.39 -4.00 -22.71
N PRO A 422 0.01 -5.28 -22.85
CA PRO A 422 1.35 -5.71 -22.49
C PRO A 422 2.44 -4.99 -23.29
N VAL A 423 3.66 -4.94 -22.74
CA VAL A 423 4.83 -4.34 -23.42
C VAL A 423 5.93 -5.38 -23.52
N ILE A 424 6.21 -5.86 -24.74
CA ILE A 424 7.36 -6.74 -24.98
C ILE A 424 8.65 -5.96 -24.75
N THR A 425 9.42 -6.38 -23.76
CA THR A 425 10.69 -5.76 -23.36
C THR A 425 11.85 -6.32 -24.16
N SER A 426 11.81 -7.61 -24.49
CA SER A 426 12.86 -8.30 -25.24
C SER A 426 12.33 -9.44 -26.09
N THR A 427 12.97 -9.63 -27.24
CA THR A 427 12.85 -10.83 -28.09
C THR A 427 14.27 -11.27 -28.42
N VAL A 428 14.70 -12.41 -27.88
CA VAL A 428 16.07 -12.93 -28.09
C VAL A 428 16.06 -13.92 -29.26
N ILE A 429 17.24 -14.10 -29.87
CA ILE A 429 17.50 -15.12 -30.89
C ILE A 429 16.96 -16.48 -30.41
N VAL A 430 16.19 -17.16 -31.27
CA VAL A 430 15.52 -18.46 -31.02
C VAL A 430 14.19 -18.39 -30.22
N GLY A 431 13.50 -17.24 -30.19
CA GLY A 431 12.09 -17.18 -29.78
C GLY A 431 11.86 -17.11 -28.26
N LEU A 432 12.82 -16.60 -27.50
CA LEU A 432 12.61 -16.22 -26.10
C LEU A 432 12.00 -14.81 -26.06
N ILE A 433 10.85 -14.67 -25.42
CA ILE A 433 10.05 -13.45 -25.38
C ILE A 433 9.90 -13.04 -23.93
N ALA A 434 10.14 -11.77 -23.62
CA ALA A 434 9.90 -11.20 -22.31
C ALA A 434 8.97 -10.00 -22.45
N TRP A 435 7.99 -9.87 -21.55
CA TRP A 435 7.11 -8.71 -21.50
C TRP A 435 6.92 -8.23 -20.07
N ARG A 436 6.62 -6.95 -19.91
CA ARG A 436 6.08 -6.41 -18.65
C ARG A 436 4.72 -7.01 -18.39
N GLY A 437 4.54 -7.53 -17.18
CA GLY A 437 3.24 -7.95 -16.70
C GLY A 437 2.22 -6.81 -16.72
N SER A 438 0.96 -7.16 -16.58
CA SER A 438 -0.15 -6.23 -16.67
C SER A 438 -1.07 -6.40 -15.48
N ALA A 439 -1.20 -5.35 -14.67
CA ALA A 439 -2.17 -5.27 -13.57
C ALA A 439 -3.54 -5.89 -13.95
N GLY A 440 -4.02 -6.81 -13.12
CA GLY A 440 -5.29 -7.52 -13.30
C GLY A 440 -5.27 -8.70 -14.28
N ALA A 441 -4.18 -8.92 -15.02
CA ALA A 441 -4.02 -10.08 -15.89
C ALA A 441 -3.85 -11.36 -15.08
N VAL A 442 -4.45 -12.46 -15.55
CA VAL A 442 -4.28 -13.79 -14.96
C VAL A 442 -3.66 -14.79 -15.93
N ARG A 443 -3.76 -14.53 -17.23
CA ARG A 443 -3.19 -15.34 -18.30
C ARG A 443 -2.76 -14.45 -19.46
N TYR A 444 -1.83 -14.96 -20.26
CA TYR A 444 -1.42 -14.35 -21.52
C TYR A 444 -1.58 -15.31 -22.69
N SER A 445 -1.93 -14.74 -23.83
CA SER A 445 -1.79 -15.37 -25.14
C SER A 445 -0.61 -14.76 -25.87
N VAL A 446 0.10 -15.59 -26.63
CA VAL A 446 1.20 -15.18 -27.49
C VAL A 446 0.84 -15.51 -28.92
N GLU A 447 0.89 -14.50 -29.78
CA GLU A 447 0.68 -14.66 -31.20
C GLU A 447 1.96 -14.35 -31.97
N ARG A 448 2.14 -15.06 -33.08
CA ARG A 448 3.32 -15.00 -33.92
C ARG A 448 2.96 -14.63 -35.34
N ASN A 449 3.74 -13.75 -35.95
CA ASN A 449 3.70 -13.45 -37.36
C ASN A 449 5.00 -13.93 -38.02
N ASP A 450 4.89 -15.00 -38.82
CA ASP A 450 6.02 -15.54 -39.59
C ASP A 450 6.36 -14.64 -40.78
N ALA A 451 7.62 -14.66 -41.23
CA ALA A 451 8.09 -13.88 -42.37
C ALA A 451 7.20 -14.07 -43.61
N GLY A 452 6.64 -12.97 -44.12
CA GLY A 452 5.77 -12.97 -45.30
C GLY A 452 4.32 -13.39 -45.03
N SER A 453 3.96 -13.73 -43.79
CA SER A 453 2.57 -13.96 -43.38
C SER A 453 1.79 -12.65 -43.25
N LYS A 454 0.55 -12.63 -43.71
CA LYS A 454 -0.40 -11.53 -43.45
C LYS A 454 -1.23 -11.73 -42.18
N GLU A 455 -1.11 -12.91 -41.56
CA GLU A 455 -1.92 -13.32 -40.43
C GLU A 455 -1.05 -13.56 -39.20
N TRP A 456 -1.61 -13.21 -38.04
CA TRP A 456 -1.10 -13.58 -36.73
C TRP A 456 -1.64 -14.96 -36.38
N LYS A 457 -0.76 -15.85 -35.89
CA LYS A 457 -1.12 -17.20 -35.45
C LYS A 457 -0.99 -17.28 -33.93
N PRO A 458 -2.01 -17.72 -33.20
CA PRO A 458 -1.85 -18.03 -31.78
C PRO A 458 -0.90 -19.22 -31.63
N ILE A 459 0.21 -19.00 -30.94
CA ILE A 459 1.16 -20.04 -30.53
C ILE A 459 1.01 -20.39 -29.05
N CYS A 460 0.31 -19.54 -28.30
CA CYS A 460 -0.17 -19.76 -26.95
C CYS A 460 -1.55 -19.11 -26.83
N ASP A 461 -2.61 -19.87 -26.54
CA ASP A 461 -3.93 -19.33 -26.16
C ASP A 461 -4.10 -19.48 -24.64
N ARG A 462 -3.98 -18.36 -23.91
CA ARG A 462 -4.14 -18.25 -22.45
C ARG A 462 -3.32 -19.29 -21.67
N CYS A 463 -2.16 -19.66 -22.19
CA CYS A 463 -1.32 -20.73 -21.66
C CYS A 463 -0.18 -20.23 -20.78
N ALA A 464 0.16 -18.94 -20.88
CA ALA A 464 1.26 -18.32 -20.14
C ALA A 464 0.74 -17.47 -18.96
N THR A 465 1.61 -17.26 -17.99
CA THR A 465 1.45 -16.39 -16.81
C THR A 465 2.73 -15.57 -16.61
N ASP A 466 2.70 -14.58 -15.72
CA ASP A 466 3.91 -13.84 -15.33
C ASP A 466 4.98 -14.72 -14.67
N THR A 467 4.63 -15.94 -14.23
CA THR A 467 5.60 -16.92 -13.70
C THR A 467 6.29 -17.77 -14.76
N ASP A 468 5.78 -17.75 -16.00
CA ASP A 468 6.38 -18.45 -17.13
C ASP A 468 7.42 -17.58 -17.87
N ASP A 469 7.58 -16.33 -17.45
CA ASP A 469 8.44 -15.36 -18.11
C ASP A 469 9.92 -15.46 -17.68
N PRO A 470 10.88 -15.33 -18.62
CA PRO A 470 10.68 -15.11 -20.04
C PRO A 470 10.17 -16.36 -20.77
N TRP A 471 9.12 -16.21 -21.57
CA TRP A 471 8.44 -17.30 -22.25
C TRP A 471 9.17 -17.77 -23.52
N VAL A 472 9.14 -19.08 -23.79
CA VAL A 472 9.85 -19.71 -24.93
C VAL A 472 8.88 -20.15 -26.01
N ASP A 473 9.04 -19.64 -27.23
CA ASP A 473 8.39 -20.18 -28.43
C ASP A 473 8.93 -21.59 -28.72
N PRO A 474 8.12 -22.66 -28.57
CA PRO A 474 8.57 -24.03 -28.80
C PRO A 474 8.98 -24.29 -30.26
N HIS A 475 8.61 -23.40 -31.17
CA HIS A 475 8.94 -23.44 -32.59
C HIS A 475 9.63 -22.15 -33.05
N GLY A 476 10.40 -21.52 -32.16
CA GLY A 476 11.15 -20.29 -32.45
C GLY A 476 12.07 -20.44 -33.67
N ALA A 477 12.14 -19.40 -34.49
CA ALA A 477 12.94 -19.38 -35.71
C ALA A 477 14.03 -18.30 -35.67
N LEU A 478 15.06 -18.46 -36.50
CA LEU A 478 16.13 -17.47 -36.68
C LEU A 478 15.68 -16.37 -37.64
N GLY A 479 15.18 -15.27 -37.08
CA GLY A 479 14.89 -14.02 -37.80
C GLY A 479 13.58 -14.02 -38.59
N GLY A 480 13.07 -12.81 -38.87
CA GLY A 480 11.87 -12.60 -39.69
C GLY A 480 10.54 -12.95 -39.01
N VAL A 481 10.55 -13.14 -37.69
CA VAL A 481 9.36 -13.44 -36.89
C VAL A 481 9.07 -12.26 -35.98
N HIS A 482 7.80 -11.87 -35.86
CA HIS A 482 7.35 -10.92 -34.86
C HIS A 482 6.38 -11.58 -33.89
N TYR A 483 6.34 -11.08 -32.66
CA TYR A 483 5.45 -11.54 -31.60
C TYR A 483 4.57 -10.39 -31.11
N ARG A 484 3.38 -10.75 -30.63
CA ARG A 484 2.54 -9.88 -29.82
C ARG A 484 1.89 -10.66 -28.68
N VAL A 485 1.70 -9.99 -27.56
CA VAL A 485 1.18 -10.59 -26.32
C VAL A 485 -0.16 -9.97 -25.99
N ILE A 486 -1.12 -10.78 -25.56
CA ILE A 486 -2.47 -10.36 -25.14
C ILE A 486 -2.67 -10.83 -23.70
N ALA A 487 -2.86 -9.89 -22.78
CA ALA A 487 -3.27 -10.18 -21.41
C ALA A 487 -4.77 -10.49 -21.32
N TRP A 488 -5.15 -11.36 -20.39
CA TRP A 488 -6.53 -11.76 -20.12
C TRP A 488 -6.81 -11.64 -18.63
N ASN A 489 -7.92 -10.99 -18.27
CA ASN A 489 -8.35 -10.91 -16.88
C ASN A 489 -9.07 -12.19 -16.40
N ALA A 490 -9.43 -12.22 -15.11
CA ALA A 490 -10.10 -13.36 -14.50
C ALA A 490 -11.51 -13.65 -15.07
N ASP A 491 -12.16 -12.68 -15.72
CA ASP A 491 -13.44 -12.86 -16.42
C ASP A 491 -13.27 -13.42 -17.85
N GLY A 492 -12.03 -13.66 -18.29
CA GLY A 492 -11.72 -14.14 -19.63
C GLY A 492 -11.86 -13.06 -20.71
N VAL A 493 -11.71 -11.79 -20.36
CA VAL A 493 -11.74 -10.66 -21.29
C VAL A 493 -10.31 -10.26 -21.68
N PRO A 494 -9.99 -10.14 -22.98
CA PRO A 494 -8.65 -9.78 -23.44
C PRO A 494 -8.41 -8.28 -23.43
N SER A 495 -7.14 -7.91 -23.26
CA SER A 495 -6.58 -6.60 -23.58
C SER A 495 -6.40 -6.40 -25.09
N GLU A 496 -6.05 -5.18 -25.49
CA GLU A 496 -5.45 -4.95 -26.82
C GLU A 496 -4.08 -5.65 -26.89
N PRO A 497 -3.71 -6.25 -28.04
CA PRO A 497 -2.39 -6.84 -28.20
C PRO A 497 -1.28 -5.80 -28.00
N SER A 498 -0.13 -6.26 -27.50
CA SER A 498 1.09 -5.47 -27.47
C SER A 498 1.47 -4.97 -28.88
N ASP A 499 2.26 -3.90 -28.95
CA ASP A 499 2.93 -3.58 -30.21
C ASP A 499 3.80 -4.79 -30.64
N PRO A 500 3.83 -5.12 -31.94
CA PRO A 500 4.67 -6.19 -32.45
C PRO A 500 6.15 -5.93 -32.17
N ARG A 501 6.88 -6.98 -31.78
CA ARG A 501 8.35 -6.96 -31.70
C ARG A 501 9.00 -8.14 -32.39
#